data_AF-A0A523QVC6-F1
#
_entry.id   AF-A0A523QVC6-F1
#
_cell.length_a   1.000
_cell.length_b   1.000
_cell.length_c   1.000
_cell.angle_alpha   90.00
_cell.angle_beta   90.00
_cell.angle_gamma   90.00
#
_symmetry.space_group_name_H-M   'P 1'
#
loop_
_entity.id
_entity.type
_entity.pdbx_description
1 polymer ?
#
loop_
_entity_poly.entity_id
_entity_poly.type
_entity_poly.pdbx_seq_one_letter_code
_entity_poly.pdbx_strand_id
1 'polypeptide(L)' 'MTDIMLAETIASRIYLIRGIKVMFDRDLAELYEVETAQLKRAVSRNIDRFPDDFMFELTKKELDNWRC' A
#
# COMPACT_ATOMS: atom_id res chain seq x y z
N MET A 1 -16.84 18.95 3.27
CA MET A 1 -16.00 19.13 2.06
C MET A 1 -14.70 18.33 2.14
N THR A 2 -14.14 18.08 3.33
CA THR A 2 -12.93 17.26 3.55
C THR A 2 -13.07 15.78 3.18
N ASP A 3 -14.28 15.21 3.32
CA ASP A 3 -14.54 13.78 3.10
C ASP A 3 -14.42 13.34 1.62
N ILE A 4 -14.89 14.19 0.69
CA ILE A 4 -14.92 13.87 -0.75
C ILE A 4 -13.50 13.92 -1.35
N MET A 5 -12.69 14.90 -0.95
CA MET A 5 -11.29 15.04 -1.40
C MET A 5 -10.42 13.83 -0.98
N LEU A 6 -10.69 13.27 0.22
CA LEU A 6 -9.98 12.11 0.73
C LEU A 6 -10.32 10.84 -0.08
N ALA A 7 -11.60 10.67 -0.44
CA ALA A 7 -12.05 9.54 -1.25
C ALA A 7 -11.41 9.55 -2.66
N GLU A 8 -11.30 10.71 -3.31
CA GLU A 8 -10.64 10.84 -4.61
C GLU A 8 -9.12 10.54 -4.52
N THR A 9 -8.48 11.01 -3.45
CA THR A 9 -7.05 10.77 -3.20
C THR A 9 -6.76 9.29 -2.99
N ILE A 10 -7.60 8.59 -2.22
CA ILE A 10 -7.50 7.14 -2.00
C ILE A 10 -7.74 6.39 -3.31
N ALA A 11 -8.79 6.75 -4.06
CA ALA A 11 -9.13 6.09 -5.31
C ALA A 11 -8.01 6.18 -6.35
N SER A 12 -7.31 7.32 -6.43
CA SER A 12 -6.17 7.51 -7.34
C SER A 12 -4.93 6.68 -6.98
N ARG A 13 -4.87 6.11 -5.77
CA ARG A 13 -3.75 5.31 -5.26
C ARG A 13 -4.08 3.82 -5.14
N ILE A 14 -5.27 3.42 -5.62
CA ILE A 14 -5.66 2.02 -5.71
C ILE A 14 -5.24 1.48 -7.08
N TYR A 15 -4.41 0.46 -7.05
CA TYR A 15 -3.90 -0.26 -8.22
C TYR A 15 -4.58 -1.62 -8.34
N LEU A 16 -4.69 -2.13 -9.57
CA LEU A 16 -5.20 -3.46 -9.82
C LEU A 16 -4.03 -4.40 -10.12
N ILE A 17 -3.62 -5.21 -9.14
CA ILE A 17 -2.52 -6.16 -9.26
C ILE A 17 -3.08 -7.57 -9.06
N ARG A 18 -2.86 -8.46 -10.03
CA ARG A 18 -3.42 -9.84 -10.05
C ARG A 18 -4.95 -9.89 -9.90
N GLY A 19 -5.65 -8.85 -10.34
CA GLY A 19 -7.10 -8.72 -10.19
C GLY A 19 -7.57 -8.27 -8.81
N ILE A 20 -6.64 -7.92 -7.92
CA ILE A 20 -6.92 -7.44 -6.56
C ILE A 20 -6.63 -5.94 -6.50
N LYS A 21 -7.51 -5.20 -5.81
CA LYS A 21 -7.31 -3.78 -5.52
C LYS A 21 -6.29 -3.64 -4.39
N VAL A 22 -5.16 -3.02 -4.66
CA VAL A 22 -4.04 -2.88 -3.72
C VAL A 22 -3.57 -1.44 -3.65
N MET A 23 -3.00 -1.05 -2.52
CA MET A 23 -2.37 0.25 -2.32
C MET A 23 -0.92 0.03 -1.88
N PHE A 24 0.02 0.79 -2.42
CA PHE A 24 1.43 0.65 -2.03
C PHE A 24 1.68 1.19 -0.62
N ASP A 25 2.71 0.66 0.03
CA ASP A 25 3.12 1.09 1.38
C ASP A 25 3.48 2.59 1.43
N ARG A 26 3.99 3.16 0.35
CA ARG A 26 4.24 4.62 0.20
C ARG A 26 2.97 5.45 0.31
N ASP A 27 1.93 5.04 -0.41
CA ASP A 27 0.66 5.75 -0.49
C ASP A 27 -0.09 5.61 0.84
N LEU A 28 0.00 4.43 1.46
CA LEU A 28 -0.54 4.14 2.78
C LEU A 28 0.18 4.96 3.87
N ALA A 29 1.50 5.05 3.80
CA ALA A 29 2.30 5.83 4.74
C ALA A 29 1.94 7.32 4.67
N GLU A 30 1.77 7.87 3.46
CA GLU A 30 1.34 9.25 3.27
C GLU A 30 -0.10 9.49 3.78
N LEU A 31 -1.02 8.54 3.55
CA LEU A 31 -2.39 8.62 4.05
C LEU A 31 -2.48 8.67 5.59
N TYR A 32 -1.60 7.92 6.26
CA TYR A 32 -1.49 7.91 7.72
C TYR A 32 -0.50 8.95 8.26
N GLU A 33 0.09 9.78 7.40
CA GLU A 33 1.10 10.79 7.74
C GLU A 33 2.29 10.20 8.54
N VAL A 34 2.67 8.95 8.22
CA VAL A 34 3.80 8.24 8.81
C VAL A 34 4.92 8.06 7.81
N GLU A 35 6.15 7.87 8.30
CA GLU A 35 7.24 7.48 7.42
C GLU A 35 7.07 6.03 6.96
N THR A 36 7.34 5.75 5.68
CA THR A 36 7.37 4.38 5.12
C THR A 36 8.28 3.45 5.90
N ALA A 37 9.41 3.96 6.41
CA ALA A 37 10.31 3.19 7.26
C ALA A 37 9.68 2.80 8.61
N GLN A 38 8.86 3.68 9.20
CA GLN A 38 8.14 3.39 10.44
C GLN A 38 7.02 2.37 10.21
N LEU A 39 6.29 2.52 9.11
CA LEU A 39 5.26 1.56 8.69
C LEU A 39 5.87 0.17 8.50
N LYS A 40 6.97 0.05 7.75
CA LYS A 40 7.68 -1.23 7.55
C LYS A 40 8.15 -1.84 8.87
N ARG A 41 8.71 -1.04 9.78
CA ARG A 41 9.11 -1.52 11.11
C ARG A 41 7.91 -2.02 11.92
N ALA A 42 6.77 -1.33 11.86
CA ALA A 42 5.56 -1.73 12.56
C ALA A 42 4.99 -3.04 12.02
N VAL A 43 5.00 -3.22 10.70
CA VAL A 43 4.62 -4.46 10.02
C VAL A 43 5.54 -5.60 10.42
N SER A 44 6.86 -5.42 10.30
CA SER A 44 7.84 -6.46 10.67
C SER A 44 7.73 -6.88 12.14
N ARG A 45 7.43 -5.95 13.05
CA ARG A 45 7.24 -6.26 14.48
C ARG A 45 5.92 -6.95 14.80
N ASN A 46 4.92 -6.77 13.95
CA ASN A 46 3.56 -7.29 14.17
C ASN A 46 3.11 -8.18 13.01
N ILE A 47 4.01 -8.96 12.41
CA ILE A 47 3.70 -9.73 11.19
C ILE A 47 2.52 -10.69 11.37
N ASP A 48 2.31 -11.18 12.60
CA ASP A 48 1.16 -12.00 12.98
C ASP A 48 -0.20 -11.31 12.74
N ARG A 49 -0.22 -9.97 12.75
CA ARG A 49 -1.41 -9.15 12.46
C ARG A 49 -1.61 -8.86 10.98
N PHE A 50 -0.63 -9.22 10.14
CA PHE A 50 -0.63 -8.95 8.69
C PHE A 50 -0.55 -10.28 7.91
N PRO A 51 -1.68 -11.01 7.79
CA PRO A 51 -1.73 -12.24 7.00
C PRO A 51 -1.49 -11.97 5.51
N ASP A 52 -1.14 -13.00 4.74
CA ASP A 52 -0.89 -12.94 3.28
C ASP A 52 -2.07 -12.40 2.46
N ASP A 53 -3.30 -12.47 2.97
CA ASP A 53 -4.48 -11.83 2.37
C ASP A 53 -4.48 -10.29 2.50
N PHE A 54 -3.74 -9.74 3.47
CA PHE A 54 -3.70 -8.31 3.75
C PHE A 54 -2.51 -7.60 3.09
N MET A 55 -1.37 -8.28 3.00
CA MET A 55 -0.19 -7.76 2.30
C MET A 55 0.51 -8.86 1.53
N PHE A 56 1.10 -8.47 0.40
CA PHE A 56 2.01 -9.34 -0.33
C PHE A 56 3.10 -8.49 -0.96
N GLU A 57 4.27 -9.10 -1.14
CA GLU A 57 5.36 -8.49 -1.88
C GLU A 57 5.19 -8.76 -3.38
N LEU A 58 5.40 -7.73 -4.19
CA LEU A 58 5.43 -7.90 -5.64
C LEU A 58 6.60 -8.79 -6.04
N THR A 59 6.38 -9.64 -7.04
CA THR A 59 7.48 -10.39 -7.63
C THR A 59 8.41 -9.45 -8.40
N LYS A 60 9.66 -9.86 -8.61
CA LYS A 60 10.65 -9.07 -9.38
C LYS A 60 10.12 -8.66 -10.76
N LYS A 61 9.31 -9.50 -11.42
CA LYS A 61 8.69 -9.20 -12.73
C LYS A 61 7.60 -8.13 -12.63
N GLU A 62 6.78 -8.18 -11.59
CA GLU A 62 5.74 -7.16 -11.35
C GLU A 62 6.38 -5.82 -10.98
N LEU A 63 7.48 -5.85 -10.22
CA LEU A 63 8.24 -4.65 -9.87
C LEU A 63 8.93 -4.02 -11.09
N ASP A 64 9.41 -4.83 -12.03
CA ASP A 64 10.02 -4.36 -13.28
C ASP A 64 9.00 -3.63 -14.15
N ASN A 65 7.82 -4.24 -14.36
CA ASN A 65 6.70 -3.60 -15.05
C ASN A 65 6.21 -2.31 -14.35
N TRP A 66 6.41 -2.19 -13.04
CA TRP A 66 6.03 -0.99 -12.28
C TRP A 66 7.07 0.14 -12.36
N ARG A 67 8.34 -0.18 -12.65
CA ARG A 67 9.45 0.80 -12.71
C ARG A 67 9.72 1.34 -14.11
N CYS A 68 9.10 0.78 -15.15
CA CYS A 68 9.26 1.16 -16.54
C CYS A 68 8.21 2.15 -17.02
#